data_AF-T0GGJ6-F1
#
_entry.id   AF-T0GGJ6-F1
#
_cell.length_a   1.000
_cell.length_b   1.000
_cell.length_c   1.000
_cell.angle_alpha   90.00
_cell.angle_beta   90.00
_cell.angle_gamma   90.00
#
_symmetry.space_group_name_H-M   'P 1'
#
loop_
_entity.id
_entity.type
_entity.pdbx_description
1 polymer ?
#
loop_
_entity_poly.entity_id
_entity_poly.type
_entity_poly.pdbx_seq_one_letter_code
_entity_poly.pdbx_strand_id
1 'polypeptide(L)'
;MSKKISLPSASSPNEYLEFLKKEIENPNFENWLDEIAEKAIAGDKTIWSFLYQAIRDADSGRLSWGFHKKLLSGIFHVLARIGDSQAYRLLINYVKSLDRTIPIGALELISDLVPTFREIDVNEILNIAAHPDSLKSAFGVLALSQLVIENRLPTEKTEETKRFLESYRNDNYFLNDIIERTLEFMEAPDSNLLSFVEELAAS
;
A
#
# COMPACT_ATOMS: atom_id res chain seq x y z
N MET A 1 30.03 9.35 13.19
CA MET A 1 29.75 8.26 12.23
C MET A 1 29.24 7.07 13.02
N SER A 2 27.93 6.84 13.05
CA SER A 2 27.37 5.64 13.68
C SER A 2 27.73 4.43 12.84
N LYS A 3 28.26 3.35 13.43
CA LYS A 3 28.46 2.09 12.72
C LYS A 3 27.08 1.60 12.29
N LYS A 4 26.81 1.56 10.97
CA LYS A 4 25.58 0.95 10.43
C LYS A 4 25.61 -0.53 10.84
N ILE A 5 24.75 -0.92 11.78
CA ILE A 5 24.66 -2.31 12.22
C ILE A 5 23.94 -3.06 11.11
N SER A 6 24.66 -3.94 10.42
CA SER A 6 24.14 -4.72 9.30
C SER A 6 23.13 -5.77 9.78
N LEU A 7 22.15 -6.04 8.95
CA LEU A 7 21.22 -7.14 9.04
C LEU A 7 22.02 -8.45 9.15
N PRO A 8 21.79 -9.27 10.20
CA PRO A 8 22.50 -10.52 10.35
C PRO A 8 22.26 -11.44 9.14
N SER A 9 23.25 -12.26 8.82
CA SER A 9 23.08 -13.34 7.87
C SER A 9 22.15 -14.38 8.50
N ALA A 10 20.94 -14.54 7.97
CA ALA A 10 20.04 -15.62 8.35
C ALA A 10 20.09 -16.71 7.28
N SER A 11 20.00 -17.96 7.72
CA SER A 11 20.03 -19.12 6.83
C SER A 11 18.63 -19.49 6.32
N SER A 12 17.57 -18.90 6.89
CA SER A 12 16.19 -19.18 6.50
C SER A 12 15.26 -17.96 6.61
N PRO A 13 14.14 -17.94 5.86
CA PRO A 13 13.07 -16.96 5.99
C PRO A 13 12.55 -16.76 7.42
N ASN A 14 12.41 -17.85 8.17
CA ASN A 14 11.87 -17.82 9.52
C ASN A 14 12.85 -17.18 10.51
N GLU A 15 14.15 -17.39 10.33
CA GLU A 15 15.17 -16.72 11.15
C GLU A 15 15.13 -15.20 10.99
N TYR A 16 14.91 -14.70 9.77
CA TYR A 16 14.70 -13.27 9.55
C TYR A 16 13.46 -12.74 10.27
N LEU A 17 12.34 -13.47 10.16
CA LEU A 17 11.10 -13.09 10.81
C LEU A 17 11.21 -13.06 12.33
N GLU A 18 11.80 -14.09 12.94
CA GLU A 18 12.00 -14.17 14.39
C GLU A 18 13.00 -13.12 14.88
N PHE A 19 14.06 -12.86 14.13
CA PHE A 19 14.99 -11.77 14.42
C PHE A 19 14.28 -10.41 14.45
N LEU A 20 13.52 -10.08 13.39
CA LEU A 20 12.82 -8.79 13.29
C LEU A 20 11.72 -8.64 14.35
N LYS A 21 11.02 -9.71 14.70
CA LYS A 21 10.04 -9.70 15.81
C LYS A 21 10.71 -9.36 17.14
N LYS A 22 11.86 -9.99 17.41
CA LYS A 22 12.62 -9.77 18.66
C LYS A 22 13.18 -8.37 18.76
N GLU A 23 13.66 -7.83 17.64
CA GLU A 23 14.38 -6.56 17.60
C GLU A 23 13.50 -5.38 17.13
N ILE A 24 12.17 -5.51 17.23
CA ILE A 24 11.22 -4.51 16.74
C ILE A 24 11.38 -3.13 17.41
N GLU A 25 11.84 -3.09 18.66
CA GLU A 25 12.13 -1.85 19.41
C GLU A 25 13.60 -1.41 19.30
N ASN A 26 14.42 -2.12 18.52
CA ASN A 26 15.81 -1.74 18.32
C ASN A 26 15.89 -0.47 17.46
N PRO A 27 16.72 0.53 17.82
CA PRO A 27 16.94 1.72 16.99
C PRO A 27 17.42 1.45 15.56
N ASN A 28 17.98 0.26 15.29
CA ASN A 28 18.43 -0.14 13.96
C ASN A 28 17.35 -0.83 13.13
N PHE A 29 16.13 -1.01 13.66
CA PHE A 29 15.07 -1.73 13.00
C PHE A 29 14.79 -1.19 11.58
N GLU A 30 14.66 0.13 11.45
CA GLU A 30 14.45 0.79 10.16
C GLU A 30 15.63 0.59 9.20
N ASN A 31 16.87 0.67 9.70
CA ASN A 31 18.06 0.41 8.90
C ASN A 31 18.09 -1.02 8.34
N TRP A 32 17.59 -2.00 9.12
CA TRP A 32 17.50 -3.38 8.65
C TRP A 32 16.39 -3.57 7.61
N LEU A 33 15.25 -2.90 7.76
CA LEU A 33 14.21 -2.90 6.72
C LEU A 33 14.73 -2.31 5.41
N ASP A 34 15.52 -1.23 5.49
CA ASP A 34 16.18 -0.64 4.32
C ASP A 34 17.14 -1.62 3.65
N GLU A 35 17.95 -2.34 4.44
CA GLU A 35 18.89 -3.33 3.92
C GLU A 35 18.18 -4.55 3.32
N ILE A 36 17.02 -4.94 3.87
CA ILE A 36 16.14 -5.96 3.30
C ILE A 36 15.63 -5.50 1.93
N ALA A 37 15.14 -4.26 1.81
CA ALA A 37 14.70 -3.73 0.53
C ALA A 37 15.82 -3.70 -0.51
N GLU A 38 17.02 -3.23 -0.12
CA GLU A 38 18.20 -3.20 -1.00
C GLU A 38 18.58 -4.59 -1.51
N LYS A 39 18.59 -5.60 -0.63
CA LYS A 39 18.88 -6.99 -0.99
C LYS A 39 17.79 -7.61 -1.88
N ALA A 40 16.51 -7.31 -1.61
CA ALA A 40 15.40 -7.77 -2.44
C ALA A 40 15.49 -7.21 -3.87
N ILE A 41 15.78 -5.90 -4.00
CA ILE A 41 16.00 -5.22 -5.28
C ILE A 41 17.20 -5.84 -6.03
N ALA A 42 18.25 -6.25 -5.31
CA ALA A 42 19.39 -6.97 -5.87
C ALA A 42 19.08 -8.44 -6.25
N GLY A 43 17.86 -8.93 -6.01
CA GLY A 43 17.43 -10.28 -6.37
C GLY A 43 17.79 -11.38 -5.36
N ASP A 44 18.04 -11.03 -4.09
CA ASP A 44 18.33 -12.01 -3.05
C ASP A 44 17.12 -12.94 -2.80
N LYS A 45 17.26 -14.21 -3.18
CA LYS A 45 16.21 -15.23 -3.08
C LYS A 45 15.78 -15.52 -1.64
N THR A 46 16.69 -15.41 -0.68
CA THR A 46 16.40 -15.66 0.74
C THR A 46 15.52 -14.55 1.28
N ILE A 47 15.83 -13.30 0.92
CA ILE A 47 15.02 -12.14 1.28
C ILE A 47 13.63 -12.20 0.64
N TRP A 48 13.53 -12.55 -0.65
CA TRP A 48 12.23 -12.76 -1.28
C TRP A 48 11.43 -13.86 -0.59
N SER A 49 12.06 -14.99 -0.26
CA SER A 49 11.42 -16.07 0.48
C SER A 49 10.94 -15.62 1.87
N PHE A 50 11.69 -14.74 2.54
CA PHE A 50 11.26 -14.07 3.77
C PHE A 50 10.00 -13.21 3.55
N LEU A 51 9.99 -12.34 2.53
CA LEU A 51 8.83 -11.48 2.24
C LEU A 51 7.57 -12.31 1.93
N TYR A 52 7.69 -13.37 1.12
CA TYR A 52 6.59 -14.31 0.86
C TYR A 52 6.08 -14.96 2.15
N GLN A 53 6.98 -15.44 3.01
CA GLN A 53 6.60 -16.08 4.26
C GLN A 53 5.92 -15.09 5.21
N ALA A 54 6.42 -13.86 5.30
CA ALA A 54 5.86 -12.82 6.16
C ALA A 54 4.42 -12.45 5.74
N ILE A 55 4.17 -12.28 4.43
CA ILE A 55 2.82 -12.03 3.91
C ILE A 55 1.89 -13.24 4.14
N ARG A 56 2.38 -14.46 3.95
CA ARG A 56 1.61 -15.68 4.24
C ARG A 56 1.26 -15.82 5.72
N ASP A 57 2.18 -15.43 6.61
CA ASP A 57 1.93 -15.40 8.05
C ASP A 57 0.91 -14.31 8.41
N ALA A 58 0.94 -13.17 7.72
CA ALA A 58 -0.06 -12.11 7.87
C ALA A 58 -1.45 -12.59 7.47
N ASP A 59 -1.55 -13.24 6.31
CA ASP A 59 -2.78 -13.83 5.77
C ASP A 59 -3.40 -14.87 6.74
N SER A 60 -2.58 -15.81 7.23
CA SER A 60 -3.06 -16.82 8.19
C SER A 60 -3.40 -16.27 9.59
N GLY A 61 -3.06 -15.02 9.88
CA GLY A 61 -3.20 -14.38 11.19
C GLY A 61 -2.10 -14.73 12.20
N ARG A 62 -1.06 -15.49 11.81
CA ARG A 62 0.15 -15.71 12.64
C ARG A 62 0.93 -14.41 12.87
N LEU A 63 0.91 -13.52 11.89
CA LEU A 63 1.44 -12.17 11.97
C LEU A 63 0.28 -11.16 11.91
N SER A 64 -0.38 -10.91 13.04
CA SER A 64 -1.57 -10.04 13.06
C SER A 64 -1.25 -8.56 13.30
N TRP A 65 -2.06 -7.68 12.71
CA TRP A 65 -1.97 -6.22 12.90
C TRP A 65 -2.16 -5.76 14.34
N GLY A 66 -2.89 -6.53 15.16
CA GLY A 66 -3.10 -6.21 16.57
C GLY A 66 -1.84 -6.34 17.43
N PHE A 67 -0.90 -7.21 17.05
CA PHE A 67 0.31 -7.48 17.83
C PHE A 67 1.61 -7.09 17.11
N HIS A 68 1.62 -7.10 15.78
CA HIS A 68 2.82 -6.95 14.97
C HIS A 68 2.77 -5.73 14.04
N LYS A 69 2.01 -4.69 14.40
CA LYS A 69 1.77 -3.50 13.57
C LYS A 69 3.06 -2.94 12.96
N LYS A 70 4.08 -2.66 13.78
CA LYS A 70 5.34 -2.05 13.33
C LYS A 70 6.11 -2.93 12.33
N LEU A 71 6.08 -4.25 12.52
CA LEU A 71 6.71 -5.20 11.60
C LEU A 71 5.93 -5.30 10.28
N LEU A 72 4.61 -5.40 10.34
CA LEU A 72 3.76 -5.44 9.15
C LEU A 72 3.86 -4.14 8.34
N SER A 73 3.75 -2.97 8.99
CA SER A 73 3.99 -1.67 8.34
C SER A 73 5.34 -1.64 7.65
N GLY A 74 6.41 -2.09 8.33
CA GLY A 74 7.74 -2.20 7.75
C GLY A 74 7.80 -3.10 6.52
N ILE A 75 7.16 -4.27 6.55
CA ILE A 75 7.11 -5.19 5.41
C ILE A 75 6.39 -4.55 4.21
N PHE A 76 5.25 -3.89 4.41
CA PHE A 76 4.53 -3.23 3.32
C PHE A 76 5.33 -2.04 2.74
N HIS A 77 6.03 -1.27 3.58
CA HIS A 77 6.96 -0.24 3.11
C HIS A 77 8.13 -0.83 2.32
N VAL A 78 8.67 -1.98 2.72
CA VAL A 78 9.71 -2.69 1.94
C VAL A 78 9.15 -3.09 0.57
N LEU A 79 7.94 -3.65 0.50
CA LEU A 79 7.30 -3.98 -0.78
C LEU A 79 7.13 -2.75 -1.67
N ALA A 80 6.64 -1.65 -1.12
CA ALA A 80 6.50 -0.37 -1.83
C ALA A 80 7.84 0.17 -2.34
N ARG A 81 8.91 0.06 -1.54
CA ARG A 81 10.27 0.48 -1.93
C ARG A 81 10.84 -0.39 -3.05
N ILE A 82 10.51 -1.68 -3.08
CA ILE A 82 10.86 -2.56 -4.21
C ILE A 82 10.09 -2.12 -5.47
N GLY A 83 8.78 -1.91 -5.34
CA GLY A 83 7.95 -1.21 -6.33
C GLY A 83 7.74 -1.92 -7.68
N ASP A 84 8.24 -3.15 -7.84
CA ASP A 84 8.05 -3.95 -9.04
C ASP A 84 6.72 -4.72 -9.05
N SER A 85 6.43 -5.39 -10.16
CA SER A 85 5.19 -6.17 -10.32
C SER A 85 5.11 -7.37 -9.37
N GLN A 86 6.24 -7.93 -8.94
CA GLN A 86 6.28 -9.04 -7.99
C GLN A 86 5.85 -8.59 -6.59
N ALA A 87 6.38 -7.44 -6.13
CA ALA A 87 6.00 -6.83 -4.87
C ALA A 87 4.54 -6.33 -4.88
N TYR A 88 4.10 -5.75 -5.99
CA TYR A 88 2.69 -5.37 -6.19
C TYR A 88 1.75 -6.56 -6.05
N ARG A 89 2.06 -7.68 -6.73
CA ARG A 89 1.24 -8.90 -6.66
C ARG A 89 1.20 -9.48 -5.25
N LEU A 90 2.29 -9.39 -4.48
CA LEU A 90 2.29 -9.80 -3.07
C LEU A 90 1.29 -8.98 -2.24
N LEU A 91 1.32 -7.65 -2.38
CA LEU A 91 0.41 -6.74 -1.69
C LEU A 91 -1.05 -7.00 -2.07
N ILE A 92 -1.35 -7.07 -3.38
CA ILE A 92 -2.73 -7.26 -3.84
C ILE A 92 -3.27 -8.65 -3.49
N ASN A 93 -2.44 -9.69 -3.53
CA ASN A 93 -2.86 -11.02 -3.09
C ASN A 93 -3.18 -11.06 -1.60
N TYR A 94 -2.42 -10.34 -0.77
CA TYR A 94 -2.76 -10.18 0.65
C TYR A 94 -4.13 -9.54 0.83
N VAL A 95 -4.41 -8.43 0.14
CA VAL A 95 -5.72 -7.75 0.23
C VAL A 95 -6.86 -8.67 -0.19
N LYS A 96 -6.69 -9.40 -1.30
CA LYS A 96 -7.72 -10.34 -1.80
C LYS A 96 -7.94 -11.49 -0.83
N SER A 97 -6.94 -11.90 -0.06
CA SER A 97 -7.04 -13.01 0.89
C SER A 97 -7.56 -12.59 2.26
N LEU A 98 -7.61 -11.29 2.59
CA LEU A 98 -8.13 -10.78 3.86
C LEU A 98 -9.55 -11.30 4.14
N ASP A 99 -9.67 -12.25 5.07
CA ASP A 99 -10.94 -12.81 5.52
C ASP A 99 -11.37 -12.27 6.90
N ARG A 100 -10.53 -11.45 7.51
CA ARG A 100 -10.68 -10.89 8.85
C ARG A 100 -10.56 -9.38 8.80
N THR A 101 -11.29 -8.71 9.69
CA THR A 101 -11.17 -7.28 9.88
C THR A 101 -9.75 -6.92 10.34
N ILE A 102 -9.12 -5.98 9.65
CA ILE A 102 -7.88 -5.33 10.08
C ILE A 102 -8.19 -3.90 10.53
N PRO A 103 -7.33 -3.28 11.36
CA PRO A 103 -7.52 -1.88 11.74
C PRO A 103 -7.57 -0.97 10.50
N ILE A 104 -8.45 0.03 10.50
CA ILE A 104 -8.61 0.97 9.36
C ILE A 104 -7.29 1.63 8.97
N GLY A 105 -6.47 2.04 9.94
CA GLY A 105 -5.15 2.63 9.65
C GLY A 105 -4.16 1.67 8.96
N ALA A 106 -4.37 0.35 9.06
CA ALA A 106 -3.60 -0.60 8.25
C ALA A 106 -4.14 -0.68 6.82
N LEU A 107 -5.46 -0.58 6.65
CA LEU A 107 -6.10 -0.49 5.33
C LEU A 107 -5.63 0.75 4.57
N GLU A 108 -5.69 1.91 5.22
CA GLU A 108 -5.22 3.21 4.71
C GLU A 108 -3.74 3.13 4.34
N LEU A 109 -2.89 2.61 5.22
CA LEU A 109 -1.47 2.45 4.93
C LEU A 109 -1.22 1.63 3.66
N ILE A 110 -1.90 0.49 3.51
CA ILE A 110 -1.69 -0.38 2.34
C ILE A 110 -2.21 0.31 1.08
N SER A 111 -3.35 1.01 1.12
CA SER A 111 -3.88 1.75 -0.03
C SER A 111 -2.98 2.91 -0.44
N ASP A 112 -2.39 3.62 0.51
CA ASP A 112 -1.49 4.76 0.27
C ASP A 112 -0.19 4.34 -0.41
N LEU A 113 0.20 3.07 -0.28
CA LEU A 113 1.38 2.52 -0.94
C LEU A 113 1.11 2.06 -2.37
N VAL A 114 -0.14 1.89 -2.78
CA VAL A 114 -0.51 1.40 -4.13
C VAL A 114 0.08 2.28 -5.25
N PRO A 115 0.03 3.62 -5.20
CA PRO A 115 0.59 4.48 -6.25
C PRO A 115 2.12 4.34 -6.41
N THR A 116 2.83 3.81 -5.41
CA THR A 116 4.31 3.70 -5.45
C THR A 116 4.81 2.61 -6.41
N PHE A 117 3.97 1.62 -6.73
CA PHE A 117 4.35 0.54 -7.63
C PHE A 117 4.41 1.01 -9.08
N ARG A 118 5.35 0.49 -9.88
CA ARG A 118 5.53 0.91 -11.28
C ARG A 118 4.40 0.43 -12.18
N GLU A 119 4.01 -0.83 -12.01
CA GLU A 119 2.98 -1.49 -12.81
C GLU A 119 1.77 -1.75 -11.90
N ILE A 120 0.68 -1.05 -12.18
CA ILE A 120 -0.55 -1.11 -11.39
C ILE A 120 -1.67 -1.61 -12.30
N ASP A 121 -2.34 -2.69 -11.88
CA ASP A 121 -3.50 -3.23 -12.57
C ASP A 121 -4.77 -2.54 -12.04
N VAL A 122 -5.13 -1.42 -12.67
CA VAL A 122 -6.31 -0.63 -12.25
C VAL A 122 -7.61 -1.42 -12.37
N ASN A 123 -7.71 -2.36 -13.33
CA ASN A 123 -8.87 -3.24 -13.43
C ASN A 123 -8.98 -4.15 -12.21
N GLU A 124 -7.86 -4.69 -11.75
CA GLU A 124 -7.84 -5.49 -10.52
C GLU A 124 -8.29 -4.67 -9.31
N ILE A 125 -7.87 -3.40 -9.20
CA ILE A 125 -8.29 -2.52 -8.10
C ILE A 125 -9.79 -2.19 -8.19
N LEU A 126 -10.32 -1.88 -9.37
CA LEU A 126 -11.76 -1.69 -9.58
C LEU A 126 -12.56 -2.94 -9.20
N ASN A 127 -12.09 -4.13 -9.57
CA ASN A 127 -12.71 -5.40 -9.19
C ASN A 127 -12.70 -5.62 -7.67
N ILE A 128 -11.63 -5.23 -6.98
CA ILE A 128 -11.55 -5.27 -5.52
C ILE A 128 -12.51 -4.26 -4.89
N ALA A 129 -12.62 -3.05 -5.44
CA ALA A 129 -13.53 -2.02 -4.97
C ALA A 129 -15.00 -2.45 -5.10
N ALA A 130 -15.35 -3.14 -6.17
CA ALA A 130 -16.68 -3.70 -6.42
C ALA A 130 -16.97 -5.00 -5.65
N HIS A 131 -16.03 -5.50 -4.84
CA HIS A 131 -16.20 -6.75 -4.12
C HIS A 131 -17.29 -6.63 -3.02
N PRO A 132 -18.16 -7.64 -2.80
CA PRO A 132 -19.23 -7.56 -1.80
C PRO A 132 -18.75 -7.44 -0.35
N ASP A 133 -17.55 -7.97 -0.07
CA ASP A 133 -16.89 -7.83 1.23
C ASP A 133 -16.50 -6.36 1.49
N SER A 134 -17.10 -5.78 2.54
CA SER A 134 -16.95 -4.35 2.84
C SER A 134 -15.50 -3.90 3.08
N LEU A 135 -14.63 -4.78 3.61
CA LEU A 135 -13.21 -4.48 3.84
C LEU A 135 -12.45 -4.36 2.51
N LYS A 136 -12.59 -5.36 1.62
CA LYS A 136 -11.97 -5.33 0.28
C LYS A 136 -12.49 -4.16 -0.55
N SER A 137 -13.81 -3.94 -0.49
CA SER A 137 -14.45 -2.82 -1.15
C SER A 137 -13.86 -1.48 -0.70
N ALA A 138 -13.71 -1.29 0.62
CA ALA A 138 -13.09 -0.11 1.20
C ALA A 138 -11.63 0.07 0.78
N PHE A 139 -10.83 -0.99 0.78
CA PHE A 139 -9.47 -0.94 0.23
C PHE A 139 -9.47 -0.44 -1.22
N GLY A 140 -10.33 -1.03 -2.07
CA GLY A 140 -10.36 -0.70 -3.49
C GLY A 140 -10.70 0.77 -3.71
N VAL A 141 -11.67 1.32 -2.97
CA VAL A 141 -12.00 2.76 -3.03
C VAL A 141 -10.84 3.63 -2.57
N LEU A 142 -10.21 3.30 -1.44
CA LEU A 142 -9.04 4.05 -0.96
C LEU A 142 -7.91 4.03 -1.99
N ALA A 143 -7.60 2.85 -2.54
CA ALA A 143 -6.56 2.69 -3.56
C ALA A 143 -6.88 3.49 -4.84
N LEU A 144 -8.14 3.47 -5.32
CA LEU A 144 -8.55 4.28 -6.47
C LEU A 144 -8.41 5.78 -6.19
N SER A 145 -8.81 6.21 -4.99
CA SER A 145 -8.70 7.60 -4.56
C SER A 145 -7.23 8.06 -4.56
N GLN A 146 -6.33 7.22 -4.04
CA GLN A 146 -4.89 7.50 -4.07
C GLN A 146 -4.33 7.54 -5.50
N LEU A 147 -4.77 6.66 -6.40
CA LEU A 147 -4.36 6.71 -7.80
C LEU A 147 -4.81 7.99 -8.51
N VAL A 148 -6.00 8.49 -8.17
CA VAL A 148 -6.51 9.76 -8.70
C VAL A 148 -5.67 10.93 -8.19
N ILE A 149 -5.49 11.04 -6.87
CA ILE A 149 -4.79 12.15 -6.22
C ILE A 149 -3.31 12.21 -6.67
N GLU A 150 -2.65 11.06 -6.81
CA GLU A 150 -1.26 10.96 -7.27
C GLU A 150 -1.12 11.02 -8.80
N ASN A 151 -2.22 11.27 -9.54
CA ASN A 151 -2.27 11.32 -11.01
C ASN A 151 -1.67 10.06 -11.68
N ARG A 152 -1.96 8.89 -11.10
CA ARG A 152 -1.53 7.56 -11.56
C ARG A 152 -2.66 6.76 -12.22
N LEU A 153 -3.87 7.31 -12.28
CA LEU A 153 -5.01 6.71 -12.98
C LEU A 153 -4.87 6.90 -14.50
N PRO A 154 -4.88 5.83 -15.32
CA PRO A 154 -4.88 5.95 -16.77
C PRO A 154 -6.13 6.68 -17.27
N THR A 155 -5.98 7.54 -18.28
CA THR A 155 -7.07 8.38 -18.82
C THR A 155 -8.25 7.55 -19.31
N GLU A 156 -7.99 6.36 -19.86
CA GLU A 156 -9.03 5.44 -20.30
C GLU A 156 -9.88 4.85 -19.16
N LYS A 157 -9.43 4.97 -17.91
CA LYS A 157 -10.13 4.51 -16.70
C LYS A 157 -10.82 5.62 -15.93
N THR A 158 -10.54 6.89 -16.22
CA THR A 158 -11.09 8.06 -15.51
C THR A 158 -12.62 8.02 -15.42
N GLU A 159 -13.32 7.87 -16.54
CA GLU A 159 -14.79 7.86 -16.56
C GLU A 159 -15.40 6.65 -15.85
N GLU A 160 -14.75 5.49 -15.95
CA GLU A 160 -15.19 4.27 -15.26
C GLU A 160 -15.05 4.43 -13.75
N THR A 161 -13.89 4.90 -13.29
CA THR A 161 -13.64 5.19 -11.87
C THR A 161 -14.59 6.25 -11.33
N LYS A 162 -14.84 7.34 -12.08
CA LYS A 162 -15.78 8.39 -11.67
C LYS A 162 -17.18 7.82 -11.42
N ARG A 163 -17.75 7.11 -12.41
CA ARG A 163 -19.08 6.50 -12.29
C ARG A 163 -19.16 5.49 -11.15
N PHE A 164 -18.10 4.70 -10.96
CA PHE A 164 -18.04 3.76 -9.85
C PHE A 164 -18.14 4.49 -8.50
N LEU A 165 -17.31 5.52 -8.28
CA LEU A 165 -17.29 6.30 -7.05
C LEU A 165 -18.61 7.01 -6.76
N GLU A 166 -19.26 7.61 -7.77
CA GLU A 166 -20.59 8.26 -7.62
C GLU A 166 -21.68 7.27 -7.15
N SER A 167 -21.59 6.03 -7.61
CA SER A 167 -22.55 4.97 -7.29
C SER A 167 -22.19 4.16 -6.04
N TYR A 168 -21.02 4.40 -5.44
CA TYR A 168 -20.49 3.58 -4.35
C TYR A 168 -21.36 3.67 -3.10
N ARG A 169 -21.57 2.52 -2.45
CA ARG A 169 -22.35 2.38 -1.21
C ARG A 169 -21.65 1.38 -0.30
N ASN A 170 -21.04 1.87 0.79
CA ASN A 170 -20.47 1.06 1.86
C ASN A 170 -20.34 1.90 3.13
N ASP A 171 -21.28 1.72 4.04
CA ASP A 171 -21.38 2.56 5.24
C ASP A 171 -20.46 2.10 6.38
N ASN A 172 -19.79 0.94 6.24
CA ASN A 172 -18.97 0.35 7.32
C ASN A 172 -17.63 1.09 7.54
N TYR A 173 -17.15 1.82 6.53
CA TYR A 173 -15.83 2.48 6.53
C TYR A 173 -15.91 4.00 6.31
N PHE A 174 -17.12 4.58 6.25
CA PHE A 174 -17.37 6.03 6.20
C PHE A 174 -16.53 6.79 5.15
N LEU A 175 -16.42 6.24 3.94
CA LEU A 175 -15.54 6.77 2.89
C LEU A 175 -16.12 7.96 2.10
N ASN A 176 -17.26 8.50 2.52
CA ASN A 176 -17.99 9.54 1.78
C ASN A 176 -17.13 10.78 1.52
N ASP A 177 -16.43 11.28 2.55
CA ASP A 177 -15.57 12.47 2.43
C ASP A 177 -14.41 12.25 1.46
N ILE A 178 -13.84 11.05 1.44
CA ILE A 178 -12.73 10.69 0.53
C ILE A 178 -13.26 10.61 -0.91
N ILE A 179 -14.44 10.01 -1.09
CA ILE A 179 -15.09 9.89 -2.41
C ILE A 179 -15.43 11.28 -2.95
N GLU A 180 -16.03 12.14 -2.13
CA GLU A 180 -16.39 13.51 -2.51
C GLU A 180 -15.16 14.29 -2.98
N ARG A 181 -14.10 14.33 -2.16
CA ARG A 181 -12.84 15.00 -2.52
C ARG A 181 -12.19 14.43 -3.78
N THR A 182 -12.25 13.11 -3.95
CA THR A 182 -11.70 12.44 -5.14
C THR A 182 -12.46 12.85 -6.39
N LEU A 183 -13.79 12.88 -6.32
CA LEU A 183 -14.65 13.33 -7.43
C LEU A 183 -14.42 14.81 -7.76
N GLU A 184 -14.31 15.68 -6.75
CA GLU A 184 -13.96 17.10 -6.94
C GLU A 184 -12.62 17.26 -7.68
N PHE A 185 -11.60 16.50 -7.27
CA PHE A 185 -10.29 16.52 -7.92
C PHE A 185 -10.36 16.07 -9.39
N MET A 186 -11.18 15.07 -9.70
CA MET A 186 -11.39 14.60 -11.07
C MET A 186 -12.16 15.60 -11.95
N GLU A 187 -13.01 16.45 -11.35
CA GLU A 187 -13.77 17.49 -12.06
C GLU A 187 -12.97 18.78 -12.26
N ALA A 188 -11.98 19.04 -11.40
CA ALA A 188 -11.12 20.21 -11.46
C ALA A 188 -9.63 19.83 -11.64
N PRO A 189 -9.24 19.11 -12.72
CA PRO A 189 -7.84 18.74 -12.95
C PRO A 189 -6.91 19.97 -13.10
N ASP A 190 -7.47 21.15 -13.39
CA ASP A 190 -6.75 22.40 -13.69
C ASP A 190 -6.88 23.51 -12.63
N SER A 191 -7.33 23.21 -11.38
CA SER A 191 -7.07 24.14 -10.27
C SER A 191 -5.62 24.03 -9.80
N ASN A 192 -4.68 24.13 -10.75
CA ASN A 192 -3.27 24.33 -10.44
C ASN A 192 -3.16 25.67 -9.71
N LEU A 193 -2.51 25.68 -8.55
CA LEU A 193 -2.14 26.92 -7.87
C LEU A 193 -1.41 27.91 -8.82
N LEU A 194 -0.76 27.38 -9.87
CA LEU A 194 -0.21 28.14 -11.00
C LEU A 194 -1.26 28.87 -11.85
N SER A 195 -2.38 28.26 -12.23
CA SER A 195 -3.42 28.93 -13.02
C SER A 195 -4.07 30.06 -12.22
N PHE A 196 -4.28 29.86 -10.92
CA PHE A 196 -4.75 30.88 -9.99
C PHE A 196 -3.74 32.04 -9.81
N VAL A 197 -2.44 31.75 -9.71
CA VAL A 197 -1.39 32.78 -9.60
C VAL A 197 -1.22 33.53 -10.92
N GLU A 198 -1.37 32.87 -12.06
CA GLU A 198 -1.31 33.51 -13.39
C GLU A 198 -2.50 34.44 -13.62
N GLU A 199 -3.71 34.09 -13.17
CA GLU A 199 -4.87 34.99 -13.20
C GLU A 199 -4.70 36.23 -12.31
N LEU A 200 -4.13 36.07 -11.11
CA LEU A 200 -3.83 37.19 -10.21
C LEU A 200 -2.70 38.12 -10.73
N ALA A 201 -1.80 37.60 -11.56
CA ALA A 201 -0.74 38.39 -12.19
C ALA A 201 -1.21 39.12 -13.47
N ALA A 202 -2.33 38.67 -14.05
CA ALA A 202 -2.95 39.27 -15.25
C ALA A 202 -4.04 40.30 -14.92
N SER A 203 -4.48 40.38 -13.67
CA SER A 203 -5.40 41.40 -13.11
C SER A 203 -4.68 42.59 -12.50
#